data_AF-A0A941IYQ6-F1
#
_entry.id   AF-A0A941IYQ6-F1
#
_cell.length_a   1.000
_cell.length_b   1.000
_cell.length_c   1.000
_cell.angle_alpha   90.00
_cell.angle_beta   90.00
_cell.angle_gamma   90.00
#
_symmetry.space_group_name_H-M   'P 1'
#
loop_
_entity.id
_entity.type
_entity.pdbx_description
1 polymer ?
#
loop_
_entity_poly.entity_id
_entity_poly.type
_entity_poly.pdbx_seq_one_letter_code
_entity_poly.pdbx_strand_id
1 'polypeptide(L)'
;MGFMWPAGWTNTIYYQVYFINELMMRQFYILAILITISASLCAQKSIKLQGHVYDATTNESLPSATIVYPKQSLGTISDINGQYSFILNDAHINDSIIITYIGYAPHRTTVSACQSNAHIYLLPETQNISEITISSEKFNLEKFVRSVIRHYNASRRDEPHIAIAHYHETARKANRYIMLMESIGYAVYAGKEANAAPLSSFKFFNENSRCLVKDSAWAEYNKYGGSHLKHTVSPSGGANLNVLRYFELYGILSEKHSKKFRYRLDSSYYYNDSEIYCIGFNGSAGEGQLHVYSSDMKLLKIDCITNKYWSNAFHKRVNANVTIEFNYFDSTPFIASVDAHFNKDGLSYSNRYKTLTQKFNNFQLTSDEYWSMNDYEINPFIQYDPMGWKLYNIVHSLNRQTIYSDLGIDFYPEDEYFIKNSGYWFHSQEKGNEVARNKIEELKTQF
;
A
#
# COMPACT_ATOMS: atom_id res chain seq x y z
N MET A 1 66.23 -57.38 -30.15
CA MET A 1 64.82 -57.70 -29.83
C MET A 1 64.06 -56.39 -29.68
N GLY A 2 63.43 -55.93 -30.76
CA GLY A 2 62.54 -54.76 -30.70
C GLY A 2 61.20 -55.19 -30.13
N PHE A 3 60.78 -54.56 -29.03
CA PHE A 3 59.42 -54.70 -28.53
C PHE A 3 58.47 -53.97 -29.51
N MET A 4 57.90 -54.72 -30.44
CA MET A 4 56.74 -54.27 -31.21
C MET A 4 55.55 -54.18 -30.25
N TRP A 5 55.13 -52.96 -29.91
CA TRP A 5 53.81 -52.75 -29.32
C TRP A 5 52.75 -53.18 -30.34
N PRO A 6 51.73 -53.98 -29.96
CA PRO A 6 50.70 -54.39 -30.89
C PRO A 6 49.87 -53.17 -31.30
N ALA A 7 49.92 -52.83 -32.60
CA ALA A 7 49.30 -51.65 -33.22
C ALA A 7 47.76 -51.56 -33.07
N GLY A 8 47.12 -52.53 -32.41
CA GLY A 8 45.67 -52.52 -32.12
C GLY A 8 45.28 -51.77 -30.84
N TRP A 9 46.15 -51.70 -29.83
CA TRP A 9 45.77 -51.20 -28.50
C TRP A 9 45.70 -49.67 -28.40
N THR A 10 46.53 -48.97 -29.17
CA THR A 10 46.54 -47.50 -29.24
C THR A 10 45.29 -46.95 -29.93
N ASN A 11 44.79 -47.63 -30.96
CA ASN A 11 43.56 -47.25 -31.65
C ASN A 11 42.33 -47.46 -30.76
N THR A 12 42.22 -48.57 -30.03
CA THR A 12 41.06 -48.84 -29.15
C THR A 12 40.95 -47.81 -28.02
N ILE A 13 42.06 -47.43 -27.38
CA ILE A 13 42.07 -46.39 -26.33
C ILE A 13 41.72 -45.03 -26.94
N TYR A 14 42.23 -44.71 -28.13
CA TYR A 14 41.87 -43.47 -28.84
C TYR A 14 40.37 -43.40 -29.13
N TYR A 15 39.75 -44.48 -29.64
CA TYR A 15 38.30 -44.53 -29.88
C TYR A 15 37.48 -44.47 -28.59
N GLN A 16 37.96 -45.07 -27.49
CA GLN A 16 37.28 -44.98 -26.20
C GLN A 16 37.33 -43.55 -25.61
N VAL A 17 38.48 -42.88 -25.68
CA VAL A 17 38.64 -41.48 -25.25
C VAL A 17 37.82 -40.54 -26.14
N TYR A 18 37.84 -40.74 -27.46
CA TYR A 18 37.01 -39.99 -28.39
C TYR A 18 35.52 -40.16 -28.09
N PHE A 19 35.06 -41.39 -27.86
CA PHE A 19 33.68 -41.70 -27.52
C PHE A 19 33.25 -41.11 -26.16
N ILE A 20 34.12 -41.14 -25.15
CA ILE A 20 33.87 -40.50 -23.84
C ILE A 20 33.78 -38.99 -24.00
N ASN A 21 34.67 -38.36 -24.79
CA ASN A 21 34.61 -36.92 -25.06
C ASN A 21 33.33 -36.52 -25.79
N GLU A 22 32.88 -37.30 -26.79
CA GLU A 22 31.60 -37.08 -27.48
C GLU A 22 30.41 -37.19 -26.52
N LEU A 23 30.41 -38.19 -25.63
CA LEU A 23 29.37 -38.35 -24.60
C LEU A 23 29.37 -37.18 -23.59
N MET A 24 30.55 -36.76 -23.12
CA MET A 24 30.71 -35.64 -22.19
C MET A 24 30.27 -34.32 -22.83
N MET A 25 30.65 -34.08 -24.09
CA MET A 25 30.22 -32.91 -24.86
C MET A 25 28.71 -32.90 -25.06
N ARG A 26 28.10 -34.04 -25.40
CA ARG A 26 26.63 -34.16 -25.52
C ARG A 26 25.89 -33.87 -24.22
N GLN A 27 26.40 -34.37 -23.09
CA GLN A 27 25.83 -34.07 -21.76
C GLN A 27 25.96 -32.59 -21.41
N PHE A 28 27.09 -31.95 -21.73
CA PHE A 28 27.27 -30.51 -21.54
C PHE A 28 26.28 -29.69 -22.37
N TYR A 29 26.05 -30.04 -23.64
CA TYR A 29 25.05 -29.38 -24.48
C TYR A 29 23.63 -29.55 -23.95
N ILE A 30 23.25 -30.75 -23.47
CA ILE A 30 21.94 -30.99 -22.87
C ILE A 30 21.78 -30.16 -21.59
N LEU A 31 22.81 -30.08 -20.74
CA LEU A 31 22.79 -29.27 -19.52
C LEU A 31 22.66 -27.77 -19.86
N ALA A 32 23.38 -27.29 -20.87
CA ALA A 32 23.31 -25.90 -21.32
C ALA A 32 21.91 -25.55 -21.89
N ILE A 33 21.29 -26.46 -22.65
CA ILE A 33 19.92 -26.32 -23.15
C ILE A 33 18.91 -26.35 -21.99
N LEU A 34 19.09 -27.23 -21.01
CA LEU A 34 18.23 -27.25 -19.82
C LEU A 34 18.34 -25.94 -19.03
N ILE A 35 19.55 -25.41 -18.84
CA ILE A 35 19.76 -24.13 -18.15
C ILE A 35 19.09 -22.97 -18.90
N THR A 36 19.14 -22.91 -20.24
CA THR A 36 18.50 -21.84 -21.02
C THR A 36 16.97 -21.95 -21.04
N ILE A 37 16.42 -23.17 -21.07
CA ILE A 37 14.98 -23.41 -20.94
C ILE A 37 14.50 -23.03 -19.53
N SER A 38 15.23 -23.41 -18.48
CA SER A 38 14.92 -23.02 -17.09
C SER A 38 14.98 -21.50 -16.88
N ALA A 39 15.97 -20.82 -17.47
CA ALA A 39 16.08 -19.37 -17.41
C ALA A 39 14.90 -18.66 -18.09
N SER A 40 14.35 -19.25 -19.16
CA SER A 40 13.19 -18.72 -19.88
C SER A 40 11.88 -18.93 -19.11
N LEU A 41 11.77 -20.00 -18.31
CA LEU A 41 10.60 -20.30 -17.47
C LEU A 41 10.52 -19.43 -16.21
N CYS A 42 11.65 -18.91 -15.72
CA CYS A 42 11.69 -18.01 -14.55
C CYS A 42 11.49 -16.53 -14.90
N ALA A 43 11.34 -16.17 -16.18
CA ALA A 43 11.05 -14.79 -16.57
C ALA A 43 9.56 -14.48 -16.41
N GLN A 44 9.12 -14.14 -15.19
CA GLN A 44 7.79 -13.55 -14.98
C GLN A 44 7.67 -12.28 -15.83
N LYS A 45 6.71 -12.28 -16.76
CA LYS A 45 6.51 -11.17 -17.68
C LYS A 45 5.71 -10.07 -16.96
N SER A 46 6.43 -9.17 -16.31
CA SER A 46 5.84 -7.97 -15.73
C SER A 46 5.68 -6.87 -16.80
N ILE A 47 4.51 -6.25 -16.85
CA ILE A 47 4.17 -5.15 -17.74
C ILE A 47 3.92 -3.92 -16.87
N LYS A 48 4.79 -2.90 -16.96
CA LYS A 48 4.55 -1.60 -16.34
C LYS A 48 3.62 -0.79 -17.24
N LEU A 49 2.46 -0.41 -16.70
CA LEU A 49 1.56 0.56 -17.31
C LEU A 49 1.78 1.91 -16.64
N GLN A 50 1.97 2.94 -17.46
CA GLN A 50 2.18 4.31 -17.01
C GLN A 50 1.61 5.28 -18.03
N GLY A 51 0.97 6.33 -17.56
CA GLY A 51 0.34 7.32 -18.43
C GLY A 51 -0.33 8.43 -17.65
N HIS A 52 -1.09 9.24 -18.37
CA HIS A 52 -1.89 10.33 -17.85
C HIS A 52 -3.34 10.19 -18.33
N VAL A 53 -4.29 10.57 -17.49
CA VAL A 53 -5.71 10.62 -17.83
C VAL A 53 -6.13 12.08 -17.98
N TYR A 54 -6.82 12.41 -19.07
CA TYR A 54 -7.30 13.75 -19.39
C TYR A 54 -8.76 13.76 -19.77
N ASP A 55 -9.37 14.93 -19.63
CA ASP A 55 -10.64 15.26 -20.26
C ASP A 55 -10.44 15.40 -21.78
N ALA A 56 -11.26 14.71 -22.58
CA ALA A 56 -11.17 14.74 -24.05
C ALA A 56 -11.58 16.08 -24.68
N THR A 57 -12.34 16.91 -23.96
CA THR A 57 -12.90 18.19 -24.41
C THR A 57 -12.06 19.39 -23.94
N THR A 58 -11.64 19.42 -22.67
CA THR A 58 -10.87 20.54 -22.10
C THR A 58 -9.36 20.29 -22.13
N ASN A 59 -8.95 19.04 -22.31
CA ASN A 59 -7.55 18.61 -22.21
C ASN A 59 -6.93 18.84 -20.81
N GLU A 60 -7.77 19.02 -19.78
CA GLU A 60 -7.34 19.11 -18.40
C GLU A 60 -7.04 17.73 -17.81
N SER A 61 -6.05 17.63 -16.93
CA SER A 61 -5.72 16.38 -16.24
C SER A 61 -6.87 15.95 -15.35
N LEU A 62 -7.16 14.65 -15.31
CA LEU A 62 -8.19 14.05 -14.45
C LEU A 62 -7.54 13.36 -13.24
N PRO A 63 -7.46 14.06 -12.09
CA PRO A 63 -6.91 13.48 -10.87
C PRO A 63 -7.88 12.50 -10.21
N SER A 64 -7.39 11.40 -9.64
CA SER A 64 -8.22 10.35 -9.03
C SER A 64 -9.11 9.59 -10.03
N ALA A 65 -8.75 9.53 -11.31
CA ALA A 65 -9.28 8.55 -12.24
C ALA A 65 -8.91 7.15 -11.77
N THR A 66 -9.87 6.22 -11.83
CA THR A 66 -9.69 4.83 -11.42
C THR A 66 -9.25 4.00 -12.62
N ILE A 67 -8.11 3.31 -12.49
CA ILE A 67 -7.61 2.40 -13.53
C ILE A 67 -7.65 0.98 -12.98
N VAL A 68 -8.40 0.10 -13.63
CA VAL A 68 -8.62 -1.29 -13.20
C VAL A 68 -8.18 -2.27 -14.28
N TYR A 69 -7.49 -3.31 -13.84
CA TYR A 69 -7.25 -4.54 -14.58
C TYR A 69 -8.19 -5.64 -14.06
N PRO A 70 -9.35 -5.88 -14.70
CA PRO A 70 -10.41 -6.70 -14.13
C PRO A 70 -10.04 -8.17 -14.02
N LYS A 71 -9.27 -8.70 -14.96
CA LYS A 71 -8.91 -10.13 -15.01
C LYS A 71 -8.17 -10.59 -13.76
N GLN A 72 -7.41 -9.70 -13.13
CA GLN A 72 -6.73 -9.96 -11.88
C GLN A 72 -7.32 -9.16 -10.71
N SER A 73 -8.45 -8.47 -10.87
CA SER A 73 -9.02 -7.65 -9.79
C SER A 73 -7.98 -6.70 -9.17
N LEU A 74 -7.21 -6.01 -10.01
CA LEU A 74 -6.18 -5.06 -9.59
C LEU A 74 -6.61 -3.66 -10.01
N GLY A 75 -6.29 -2.66 -9.20
CA GLY A 75 -6.51 -1.27 -9.61
C GLY A 75 -5.58 -0.28 -8.94
N THR A 76 -5.42 0.86 -9.59
CA THR A 76 -4.73 2.04 -9.07
C THR A 76 -5.55 3.29 -9.39
N ILE A 77 -5.09 4.45 -8.91
CA ILE A 77 -5.69 5.74 -9.22
C ILE A 77 -4.65 6.70 -9.79
N SER A 78 -5.09 7.66 -10.61
CA SER A 78 -4.25 8.77 -11.03
C SER A 78 -4.00 9.77 -9.90
N ASP A 79 -2.82 10.39 -9.90
CA ASP A 79 -2.43 11.43 -8.95
C ASP A 79 -3.04 12.80 -9.29
N ILE A 80 -2.63 13.86 -8.56
CA ILE A 80 -3.13 15.23 -8.77
C ILE A 80 -2.84 15.81 -10.17
N ASN A 81 -1.84 15.26 -10.87
CA ASN A 81 -1.50 15.66 -12.23
C ASN A 81 -2.16 14.76 -13.28
N GLY A 82 -3.04 13.84 -12.87
CA GLY A 82 -3.65 12.82 -13.73
C GLY A 82 -2.71 11.67 -14.08
N GLN A 83 -1.51 11.59 -13.49
CA GLN A 83 -0.55 10.53 -13.77
C GLN A 83 -0.87 9.24 -13.01
N TYR A 84 -0.79 8.09 -13.67
CA TYR A 84 -0.90 6.78 -13.03
C TYR A 84 0.31 5.90 -13.35
N SER A 85 0.62 4.97 -12.44
CA SER A 85 1.53 3.87 -12.74
C SER A 85 1.15 2.63 -11.92
N PHE A 86 1.06 1.48 -12.59
CA PHE A 86 0.84 0.19 -11.93
C PHE A 86 1.50 -0.93 -12.74
N ILE A 87 1.86 -2.00 -12.04
CA ILE A 87 2.54 -3.16 -12.62
C ILE A 87 1.54 -4.30 -12.72
N LEU A 88 1.60 -5.01 -13.84
CA LEU A 88 0.82 -6.21 -14.07
C LEU A 88 1.76 -7.40 -14.25
N ASN A 89 1.65 -8.40 -13.40
CA ASN A 89 2.37 -9.66 -13.57
C ASN A 89 1.51 -10.65 -14.36
N ASP A 90 2.13 -11.40 -15.27
CA ASP A 90 1.47 -12.43 -16.07
C ASP A 90 0.23 -11.94 -16.87
N ALA A 91 0.22 -10.66 -17.23
CA ALA A 91 -0.84 -10.08 -18.07
C ALA A 91 -0.63 -10.39 -19.56
N HIS A 92 -1.73 -10.67 -20.25
CA HIS A 92 -1.73 -10.82 -21.70
C HIS A 92 -1.99 -9.47 -22.37
N ILE A 93 -1.30 -9.20 -23.48
CA ILE A 93 -1.36 -7.91 -24.20
C ILE A 93 -2.78 -7.52 -24.66
N ASN A 94 -3.65 -8.52 -24.87
CA ASN A 94 -5.03 -8.32 -25.32
C ASN A 94 -6.03 -8.27 -24.16
N ASP A 95 -5.57 -8.42 -22.91
CA ASP A 95 -6.49 -8.29 -21.78
C ASP A 95 -6.99 -6.84 -21.63
N SER A 96 -8.16 -6.66 -21.03
CA SER A 96 -8.81 -5.35 -20.93
C SER A 96 -8.34 -4.57 -19.70
N ILE A 97 -8.11 -3.28 -19.89
CA ILE A 97 -8.03 -2.24 -18.85
C ILE A 97 -9.29 -1.39 -18.93
N ILE A 98 -9.85 -1.05 -17.77
CA ILE A 98 -10.99 -0.15 -17.65
C ILE A 98 -10.53 1.09 -16.89
N ILE A 99 -10.77 2.27 -17.46
CA ILE A 99 -10.55 3.56 -16.81
C ILE A 99 -11.90 4.22 -16.58
N THR A 100 -12.16 4.63 -15.34
CA THR A 100 -13.40 5.29 -14.94
C THR A 100 -13.12 6.57 -14.17
N TYR A 101 -14.05 7.51 -14.28
CA TYR A 101 -13.99 8.77 -13.56
C TYR A 101 -15.41 9.33 -13.39
N ILE A 102 -15.69 9.98 -12.26
CA ILE A 102 -17.05 10.45 -11.94
C ILE A 102 -17.47 11.51 -12.97
N GLY A 103 -18.63 11.32 -13.60
CA GLY A 103 -19.15 12.21 -14.65
C GLY A 103 -18.65 11.89 -16.07
N TYR A 104 -17.95 10.76 -16.27
CA TYR A 104 -17.36 10.38 -17.56
C TYR A 104 -17.73 8.94 -17.95
N ALA A 105 -17.76 8.70 -19.26
CA ALA A 105 -18.01 7.37 -19.80
C ALA A 105 -16.84 6.43 -19.48
N PRO A 106 -17.09 5.19 -19.02
CA PRO A 106 -16.04 4.19 -18.84
C PRO A 106 -15.25 3.94 -20.13
N HIS A 107 -13.94 4.16 -20.09
CA HIS A 107 -13.06 3.88 -21.22
C HIS A 107 -12.47 2.47 -21.10
N ARG A 108 -12.65 1.64 -22.13
CA ARG A 108 -12.10 0.28 -22.19
C ARG A 108 -11.00 0.23 -23.24
N THR A 109 -9.82 -0.23 -22.85
CA THR A 109 -8.66 -0.38 -23.74
C THR A 109 -7.96 -1.72 -23.47
N THR A 110 -7.02 -2.12 -24.32
CA THR A 110 -6.20 -3.33 -24.09
C THR A 110 -4.93 -2.98 -23.30
N VAL A 111 -4.30 -3.98 -22.66
CA VAL A 111 -2.98 -3.82 -22.03
C VAL A 111 -1.96 -3.27 -23.02
N SER A 112 -1.91 -3.77 -24.26
CA SER A 112 -0.98 -3.28 -25.30
C SER A 112 -1.22 -1.82 -25.68
N ALA A 113 -2.48 -1.42 -25.84
CA ALA A 113 -2.84 -0.06 -26.20
C ALA A 113 -2.57 0.90 -25.04
N CYS A 114 -2.89 0.51 -23.81
CA CYS A 114 -2.56 1.26 -22.58
C CYS A 114 -1.04 1.40 -22.37
N GLN A 115 -0.28 0.36 -22.70
CA GLN A 115 1.18 0.41 -22.60
C GLN A 115 1.81 1.33 -23.67
N SER A 116 1.25 1.34 -24.87
CA SER A 116 1.79 2.11 -26.00
C SER A 116 1.35 3.57 -25.97
N ASN A 117 0.21 3.88 -25.36
CA ASN A 117 -0.34 5.22 -25.28
C ASN A 117 -0.24 5.79 -23.87
N ALA A 118 0.66 6.75 -23.69
CA ALA A 118 0.88 7.44 -22.42
C ALA A 118 -0.23 8.44 -22.05
N HIS A 119 -1.22 8.69 -22.92
CA HIS A 119 -2.29 9.66 -22.70
C HIS A 119 -3.65 9.06 -23.03
N ILE A 120 -4.51 8.92 -22.01
CA ILE A 120 -5.87 8.41 -22.13
C ILE A 120 -6.84 9.57 -21.96
N TYR A 121 -7.78 9.70 -22.90
CA TYR A 121 -8.78 10.77 -22.89
C TYR A 121 -10.16 10.19 -22.57
N LEU A 122 -10.80 10.69 -21.52
CA LEU A 122 -12.16 10.32 -21.15
C LEU A 122 -13.15 11.31 -21.72
N LEU A 123 -14.27 10.78 -22.23
CA LEU A 123 -15.38 11.60 -22.71
C LEU A 123 -16.33 11.89 -21.55
N PRO A 124 -16.67 13.16 -21.27
CA PRO A 124 -17.72 13.49 -20.31
C PRO A 124 -19.02 12.76 -20.68
N GLU A 125 -19.63 12.12 -19.69
CA GLU A 125 -20.94 11.50 -19.81
C GLU A 125 -21.85 12.21 -18.84
N THR A 126 -22.79 12.99 -19.39
CA THR A 126 -23.91 13.53 -18.63
C THR A 126 -24.78 12.37 -18.18
N GLN A 127 -24.43 11.74 -17.06
CA GLN A 127 -25.42 11.00 -16.31
C GLN A 127 -26.46 12.02 -15.88
N ASN A 128 -27.72 11.80 -16.27
CA ASN A 128 -28.85 12.38 -15.57
C ASN A 128 -28.81 11.80 -14.16
N ILE A 129 -27.97 12.37 -13.29
CA ILE A 129 -28.10 12.21 -11.86
C ILE A 129 -29.53 12.64 -11.63
N SER A 130 -30.37 11.71 -11.16
CA SER A 130 -31.69 12.08 -10.67
C SER A 130 -31.40 13.14 -9.64
N GLU A 131 -31.66 14.39 -10.00
CA GLU A 131 -31.53 15.48 -9.06
C GLU A 131 -32.32 14.98 -7.87
N ILE A 132 -31.64 14.75 -6.74
CA ILE A 132 -32.36 14.77 -5.49
C ILE A 132 -32.75 16.23 -5.43
N THR A 133 -33.87 16.57 -6.08
CA THR A 133 -34.54 17.83 -5.86
C THR A 133 -34.77 17.73 -4.37
N ILE A 134 -33.97 18.47 -3.60
CA ILE A 134 -34.29 18.75 -2.22
C ILE A 134 -35.54 19.62 -2.37
N SER A 135 -36.66 18.93 -2.59
CA SER A 135 -37.98 19.51 -2.54
C SER A 135 -38.01 20.23 -1.19
N SER A 136 -38.73 21.34 -1.14
CA SER A 136 -38.93 22.24 -0.01
C SER A 136 -39.16 21.64 1.40
N GLU A 137 -39.08 20.32 1.59
CA GLU A 137 -38.68 19.71 2.86
C GLU A 137 -37.28 20.19 3.29
N LYS A 138 -37.19 20.76 4.49
CA LYS A 138 -35.92 21.11 5.15
C LYS A 138 -34.91 19.97 4.98
N PHE A 139 -33.78 20.23 4.31
CA PHE A 139 -32.66 19.31 4.21
C PHE A 139 -32.35 18.72 5.59
N ASN A 140 -32.64 17.44 5.76
CA ASN A 140 -32.42 16.76 7.03
C ASN A 140 -30.99 16.20 7.03
N LEU A 141 -30.06 17.02 7.51
CA LEU A 141 -28.64 16.67 7.59
C LEU A 141 -28.40 15.35 8.33
N GLU A 142 -29.12 15.10 9.42
CA GLU A 142 -28.93 13.87 10.19
C GLU A 142 -29.34 12.64 9.38
N LYS A 143 -30.46 12.71 8.64
CA LYS A 143 -30.90 11.65 7.73
C LYS A 143 -29.89 11.46 6.59
N PHE A 144 -29.36 12.54 6.02
CA PHE A 144 -28.34 12.49 4.97
C PHE A 144 -27.09 11.75 5.47
N VAL A 145 -26.51 12.17 6.60
CA VAL A 145 -25.30 11.53 7.16
C VAL A 145 -25.54 10.05 7.49
N ARG A 146 -26.72 9.69 8.01
CA ARG A 146 -27.09 8.29 8.25
C ARG A 146 -27.12 7.48 6.95
N SER A 147 -27.60 8.06 5.85
CA SER A 147 -27.59 7.41 4.53
C SER A 147 -26.17 7.25 3.98
N VAL A 148 -25.31 8.27 4.13
CA VAL A 148 -23.88 8.20 3.76
C VAL A 148 -23.19 7.04 4.47
N ILE A 149 -23.34 6.96 5.80
CA ILE A 149 -22.71 5.92 6.61
C ILE A 149 -23.25 4.53 6.26
N ARG A 150 -24.55 4.40 6.02
CA ARG A 150 -25.16 3.14 5.57
C ARG A 150 -24.65 2.74 4.18
N HIS A 151 -24.58 3.69 3.24
CA HIS A 151 -24.06 3.44 1.90
C HIS A 151 -22.60 2.96 1.97
N TYR A 152 -21.76 3.66 2.73
CA TYR A 152 -20.38 3.23 2.98
C TYR A 152 -20.30 1.80 3.56
N ASN A 153 -21.10 1.47 4.58
CA ASN A 153 -21.07 0.15 5.20
C ASN A 153 -21.64 -0.97 4.31
N ALA A 154 -22.61 -0.66 3.45
CA ALA A 154 -23.16 -1.61 2.49
C ALA A 154 -22.20 -1.88 1.31
N SER A 155 -21.40 -0.88 0.93
CA SER A 155 -20.49 -0.97 -0.21
C SER A 155 -19.07 -1.43 0.17
N ARG A 156 -18.62 -1.21 1.41
CA ARG A 156 -17.27 -1.60 1.84
C ARG A 156 -17.12 -3.10 1.94
N ARG A 157 -15.91 -3.57 1.62
CA ARG A 157 -15.58 -4.99 1.71
C ARG A 157 -15.35 -5.42 3.16
N ASP A 158 -15.94 -6.55 3.55
CA ASP A 158 -15.76 -7.22 4.84
C ASP A 158 -14.93 -8.51 4.76
N GLU A 159 -14.70 -9.00 3.54
CA GLU A 159 -13.76 -10.06 3.21
C GLU A 159 -12.29 -9.60 3.23
N PRO A 160 -11.34 -10.49 3.56
CA PRO A 160 -9.92 -10.21 3.46
C PRO A 160 -9.52 -9.62 2.09
N HIS A 161 -8.63 -8.63 2.14
CA HIS A 161 -8.09 -7.96 0.96
C HIS A 161 -6.74 -7.32 1.28
N ILE A 162 -5.99 -7.04 0.20
CA ILE A 162 -4.60 -6.60 0.29
C ILE A 162 -4.34 -5.46 -0.69
N ALA A 163 -3.47 -4.54 -0.29
CA ALA A 163 -2.99 -3.46 -1.14
C ALA A 163 -1.48 -3.32 -1.04
N ILE A 164 -0.82 -2.97 -2.13
CA ILE A 164 0.54 -2.43 -2.08
C ILE A 164 0.42 -0.98 -1.65
N ALA A 165 1.19 -0.59 -0.64
CA ALA A 165 1.13 0.74 -0.09
C ALA A 165 2.53 1.26 0.29
N HIS A 166 2.65 2.58 0.27
CA HIS A 166 3.82 3.30 0.76
C HIS A 166 3.53 3.87 2.15
N TYR A 167 4.47 3.64 3.04
CA TYR A 167 4.47 4.07 4.42
C TYR A 167 5.63 5.06 4.65
N HIS A 168 5.36 6.20 5.29
CA HIS A 168 6.35 7.22 5.62
C HIS A 168 6.09 7.79 7.01
N GLU A 169 7.01 7.54 7.93
CA GLU A 169 6.93 7.92 9.34
C GLU A 169 8.16 8.74 9.73
N THR A 170 7.94 9.85 10.43
CA THR A 170 9.01 10.69 10.97
C THR A 170 8.69 11.17 12.36
N ALA A 171 9.73 11.36 13.16
CA ALA A 171 9.64 12.00 14.46
C ALA A 171 10.68 13.11 14.61
N ARG A 172 10.29 14.21 15.24
CA ARG A 172 11.15 15.35 15.55
C ARG A 172 11.08 15.70 17.04
N LYS A 173 12.21 16.11 17.60
CA LYS A 173 12.32 16.68 18.95
C LYS A 173 13.12 17.97 18.86
N ALA A 174 12.59 19.06 19.42
CA ALA A 174 13.19 20.40 19.28
C ALA A 174 13.54 20.75 17.82
N ASN A 175 12.61 20.48 16.88
CA ASN A 175 12.74 20.66 15.43
C ASN A 175 13.84 19.85 14.73
N ARG A 176 14.60 18.99 15.40
CA ARG A 176 15.54 18.06 14.78
C ARG A 176 14.86 16.72 14.50
N TYR A 177 15.06 16.12 13.34
CA TYR A 177 14.62 14.75 13.07
C TYR A 177 15.39 13.75 13.95
N ILE A 178 14.65 12.83 14.56
CA ILE A 178 15.20 11.80 15.45
C ILE A 178 14.80 10.38 15.01
N MET A 179 13.89 10.27 14.04
CA MET A 179 13.53 9.00 13.44
C MET A 179 12.99 9.20 12.02
N LEU A 180 13.37 8.29 11.12
CA LEU A 180 12.73 8.05 9.83
C LEU A 180 12.47 6.55 9.67
N MET A 181 11.25 6.21 9.26
CA MET A 181 10.91 4.88 8.73
C MET A 181 10.09 5.09 7.46
N GLU A 182 10.59 4.59 6.33
CA GLU A 182 9.81 4.51 5.10
C GLU A 182 9.75 3.06 4.64
N SER A 183 8.63 2.62 4.09
CA SER A 183 8.54 1.29 3.49
C SER A 183 7.54 1.24 2.35
N ILE A 184 7.90 0.56 1.27
CA ILE A 184 6.92 -0.07 0.39
C ILE A 184 6.57 -1.42 1.04
N GLY A 185 5.28 -1.74 1.07
CA GLY A 185 4.79 -2.90 1.80
C GLY A 185 3.34 -3.21 1.47
N TYR A 186 2.72 -4.02 2.33
CA TYR A 186 1.36 -4.51 2.12
C TYR A 186 0.42 -4.06 3.23
N ALA A 187 -0.66 -3.39 2.87
CA ALA A 187 -1.80 -3.20 3.76
C ALA A 187 -2.69 -4.44 3.65
N VAL A 188 -2.88 -5.16 4.75
CA VAL A 188 -3.67 -6.38 4.76
C VAL A 188 -4.81 -6.24 5.74
N TYR A 189 -6.02 -6.24 5.21
CA TYR A 189 -7.20 -6.47 6.01
C TYR A 189 -7.42 -7.99 6.10
N ALA A 190 -7.25 -8.52 7.30
CA ALA A 190 -7.25 -9.96 7.59
C ALA A 190 -8.64 -10.52 7.93
N GLY A 191 -9.68 -9.69 7.93
CA GLY A 191 -11.01 -10.10 8.36
C GLY A 191 -11.13 -10.30 9.88
N LYS A 192 -12.15 -11.06 10.29
CA LYS A 192 -12.45 -11.35 11.70
C LYS A 192 -11.82 -12.68 12.09
N GLU A 193 -11.12 -12.69 13.23
CA GLU A 193 -10.56 -13.90 13.83
C GLU A 193 -11.16 -14.11 15.24
N ALA A 194 -11.39 -15.37 15.61
CA ALA A 194 -11.94 -15.70 16.92
C ALA A 194 -10.96 -15.28 18.02
N ASN A 195 -11.45 -14.65 19.09
CA ASN A 195 -10.65 -14.15 20.22
C ASN A 195 -9.64 -13.03 19.89
N ALA A 196 -9.58 -12.56 18.64
CA ALA A 196 -8.77 -11.39 18.29
C ALA A 196 -9.46 -10.08 18.70
N ALA A 197 -8.66 -9.07 19.04
CA ALA A 197 -9.19 -7.73 19.27
C ALA A 197 -9.78 -7.19 17.97
N PRO A 198 -11.00 -6.61 17.95
CA PRO A 198 -11.64 -6.16 16.70
C PRO A 198 -10.84 -5.15 15.88
N LEU A 199 -9.92 -4.42 16.53
CA LEU A 199 -9.07 -3.41 15.90
C LEU A 199 -7.77 -3.96 15.30
N SER A 200 -7.41 -5.23 15.55
CA SER A 200 -6.19 -5.85 14.99
C SER A 200 -6.40 -6.47 13.61
N SER A 201 -7.56 -6.25 12.98
CA SER A 201 -7.91 -6.85 11.70
C SER A 201 -7.25 -6.20 10.48
N PHE A 202 -6.57 -5.05 10.63
CA PHE A 202 -5.99 -4.32 9.51
C PHE A 202 -4.58 -3.87 9.87
N LYS A 203 -3.59 -4.37 9.13
CA LYS A 203 -2.17 -4.28 9.48
C LYS A 203 -1.36 -3.85 8.26
N PHE A 204 -0.16 -3.33 8.52
CA PHE A 204 0.80 -2.98 7.49
C PHE A 204 2.07 -3.83 7.63
N PHE A 205 2.48 -4.48 6.54
CA PHE A 205 3.65 -5.34 6.45
C PHE A 205 4.75 -4.64 5.69
N ASN A 206 5.84 -4.33 6.38
CA ASN A 206 7.04 -3.73 5.79
C ASN A 206 7.81 -4.79 5.00
N GLU A 207 8.30 -4.42 3.81
CA GLU A 207 8.96 -5.35 2.88
C GLU A 207 10.19 -4.73 2.21
N ASN A 208 10.09 -3.47 1.80
CA ASN A 208 11.20 -2.74 1.24
C ASN A 208 11.32 -1.39 1.94
N SER A 209 12.18 -1.33 2.95
CA SER A 209 12.21 -0.29 3.97
C SER A 209 13.52 0.50 4.00
N ARG A 210 13.40 1.79 4.32
CA ARG A 210 14.50 2.70 4.66
C ARG A 210 14.33 3.12 6.12
N CYS A 211 15.25 2.69 6.98
CA CYS A 211 15.10 2.82 8.44
C CYS A 211 16.28 3.58 9.06
N LEU A 212 15.99 4.67 9.76
CA LEU A 212 16.94 5.47 10.55
C LEU A 212 16.32 5.72 11.93
N VAL A 213 16.49 4.75 12.84
CA VAL A 213 15.81 4.70 14.15
C VAL A 213 16.78 4.67 15.34
N LYS A 214 18.08 4.88 15.10
CA LYS A 214 19.15 4.70 16.09
C LYS A 214 19.40 5.94 16.96
N ASP A 215 18.73 7.05 16.69
CA ASP A 215 18.92 8.28 17.46
C ASP A 215 18.57 8.09 18.94
N SER A 216 19.46 8.51 19.84
CA SER A 216 19.25 8.38 21.29
C SER A 216 17.99 9.08 21.78
N ALA A 217 17.60 10.21 21.18
CA ALA A 217 16.39 10.93 21.55
C ALA A 217 15.11 10.19 21.14
N TRP A 218 15.17 9.34 20.11
CA TRP A 218 14.07 8.42 19.77
C TRP A 218 14.01 7.25 20.76
N ALA A 219 15.17 6.68 21.10
CA ALA A 219 15.27 5.58 22.06
C ALA A 219 14.70 5.94 23.45
N GLU A 220 14.75 7.22 23.86
CA GLU A 220 14.12 7.69 25.11
C GLU A 220 12.63 7.40 25.22
N TYR A 221 11.90 7.33 24.10
CA TYR A 221 10.46 7.03 24.10
C TYR A 221 10.16 5.56 24.39
N ASN A 222 11.17 4.68 24.33
CA ASN A 222 10.98 3.28 24.66
C ASN A 222 10.56 3.05 26.13
N LYS A 223 10.79 4.03 27.02
CA LYS A 223 10.30 3.98 28.41
C LYS A 223 8.77 3.88 28.52
N TYR A 224 8.06 4.26 27.47
CA TYR A 224 6.61 4.13 27.41
C TYR A 224 6.16 2.79 26.80
N GLY A 225 7.05 2.01 26.19
CA GLY A 225 6.73 0.80 25.45
C GLY A 225 6.09 -0.30 26.31
N GLY A 226 5.28 -1.15 25.67
CA GLY A 226 4.72 -2.37 26.27
C GLY A 226 5.79 -3.46 26.45
N SER A 227 5.42 -4.56 27.11
CA SER A 227 6.31 -5.69 27.46
C SER A 227 7.09 -6.31 26.29
N HIS A 228 6.60 -6.13 25.07
CA HIS A 228 7.17 -6.64 23.81
C HIS A 228 8.12 -5.64 23.11
N LEU A 229 8.22 -4.40 23.59
CA LEU A 229 9.03 -3.34 22.96
C LEU A 229 10.40 -3.21 23.64
N LYS A 230 11.15 -4.31 23.72
CA LYS A 230 12.47 -4.25 24.35
C LYS A 230 13.47 -3.61 23.36
N HIS A 231 14.14 -2.55 23.82
CA HIS A 231 15.33 -1.93 23.23
C HIS A 231 15.16 -0.89 22.10
N THR A 232 13.99 -0.69 21.48
CA THR A 232 13.68 0.51 20.65
C THR A 232 12.15 0.70 20.55
N VAL A 233 11.70 1.83 19.98
CA VAL A 233 10.27 2.04 19.66
C VAL A 233 9.94 1.46 18.28
N SER A 234 9.00 0.52 18.21
CA SER A 234 8.54 -0.09 16.94
C SER A 234 7.89 0.92 15.99
N PRO A 235 8.00 0.70 14.66
CA PRO A 235 7.30 1.49 13.66
C PRO A 235 5.79 1.48 13.90
N SER A 236 5.09 2.57 13.59
CA SER A 236 3.64 2.67 13.80
C SER A 236 2.82 2.40 12.52
N GLY A 237 3.28 1.46 11.69
CA GLY A 237 2.68 1.04 10.41
C GLY A 237 1.15 0.92 10.47
N GLY A 238 0.67 0.05 11.36
CA GLY A 238 -0.76 -0.20 11.50
C GLY A 238 -1.53 0.88 12.27
N ALA A 239 -0.90 1.90 12.87
CA ALA A 239 -1.64 2.93 13.63
C ALA A 239 -2.64 3.71 12.75
N ASN A 240 -2.25 3.99 11.50
CA ASN A 240 -3.09 4.63 10.50
C ASN A 240 -4.28 3.76 10.09
N LEU A 241 -4.06 2.45 9.92
CA LEU A 241 -5.14 1.50 9.60
C LEU A 241 -6.05 1.26 10.81
N ASN A 242 -5.46 1.26 12.02
CA ASN A 242 -6.17 1.06 13.27
C ASN A 242 -7.16 2.19 13.59
N VAL A 243 -6.81 3.45 13.29
CA VAL A 243 -7.74 4.59 13.50
C VAL A 243 -8.94 4.51 12.55
N LEU A 244 -8.74 4.09 11.29
CA LEU A 244 -9.85 3.79 10.38
C LEU A 244 -10.73 2.66 10.94
N ARG A 245 -10.14 1.55 11.37
CA ARG A 245 -10.88 0.43 12.00
C ARG A 245 -11.67 0.89 13.21
N TYR A 246 -11.12 1.80 14.02
CA TYR A 246 -11.86 2.39 15.13
C TYR A 246 -13.07 3.17 14.65
N PHE A 247 -12.93 4.00 13.61
CA PHE A 247 -14.05 4.77 13.06
C PHE A 247 -15.17 3.88 12.50
N GLU A 248 -14.82 2.81 11.80
CA GLU A 248 -15.78 1.85 11.26
C GLU A 248 -16.55 1.10 12.35
N LEU A 249 -15.88 0.67 13.42
CA LEU A 249 -16.49 -0.16 14.46
C LEU A 249 -17.18 0.67 15.56
N TYR A 250 -16.55 1.77 15.98
CA TYR A 250 -16.91 2.50 17.20
C TYR A 250 -17.05 4.02 17.01
N GLY A 251 -16.69 4.56 15.85
CA GLY A 251 -16.67 6.00 15.58
C GLY A 251 -17.70 6.47 14.56
N ILE A 252 -17.30 7.48 13.77
CA ILE A 252 -18.20 8.22 12.89
C ILE A 252 -18.72 7.39 11.72
N LEU A 253 -18.00 6.34 11.31
CA LEU A 253 -18.38 5.42 10.23
C LEU A 253 -19.19 4.21 10.73
N SER A 254 -19.45 4.11 12.03
CA SER A 254 -20.27 3.05 12.60
C SER A 254 -21.75 3.42 12.56
N GLU A 255 -22.61 2.59 11.98
CA GLU A 255 -24.06 2.81 11.99
C GLU A 255 -24.65 2.95 13.41
N LYS A 256 -24.07 2.22 14.37
CA LYS A 256 -24.49 2.27 15.78
C LYS A 256 -23.97 3.52 16.49
N HIS A 257 -22.71 3.88 16.31
CA HIS A 257 -22.05 4.90 17.13
C HIS A 257 -22.12 6.31 16.54
N SER A 258 -22.28 6.44 15.23
CA SER A 258 -22.51 7.71 14.54
C SER A 258 -23.70 8.50 15.10
N LYS A 259 -24.69 7.82 15.68
CA LYS A 259 -25.84 8.47 16.35
C LYS A 259 -25.46 9.32 17.57
N LYS A 260 -24.25 9.13 18.11
CA LYS A 260 -23.74 9.86 19.28
C LYS A 260 -23.02 11.16 18.92
N PHE A 261 -22.86 11.44 17.64
CA PHE A 261 -22.22 12.66 17.15
C PHE A 261 -23.27 13.72 16.84
N ARG A 262 -22.89 14.98 17.03
CA ARG A 262 -23.64 16.14 16.51
C ARG A 262 -23.11 16.51 15.14
N TYR A 263 -24.00 16.92 14.24
CA TYR A 263 -23.68 17.26 12.85
C TYR A 263 -24.05 18.70 12.53
N ARG A 264 -23.25 19.34 11.68
CA ARG A 264 -23.53 20.64 11.09
C ARG A 264 -23.05 20.66 9.64
N LEU A 265 -23.84 21.20 8.72
CA LEU A 265 -23.37 21.47 7.37
C LEU A 265 -22.55 22.77 7.44
N ASP A 266 -21.24 22.67 7.27
CA ASP A 266 -20.32 23.80 7.42
C ASP A 266 -20.23 24.61 6.11
N SER A 267 -20.06 23.92 4.98
CA SER A 267 -19.94 24.51 3.64
C SER A 267 -20.17 23.46 2.55
N SER A 268 -20.10 23.87 1.28
CA SER A 268 -19.87 22.99 0.14
C SER A 268 -18.79 23.57 -0.78
N TYR A 269 -18.16 22.72 -1.59
CA TYR A 269 -17.24 23.12 -2.65
C TYR A 269 -17.34 22.14 -3.82
N TYR A 270 -16.82 22.51 -4.98
CA TYR A 270 -16.75 21.60 -6.13
C TYR A 270 -15.36 20.96 -6.20
N TYR A 271 -15.35 19.65 -6.39
CA TYR A 271 -14.16 18.87 -6.71
C TYR A 271 -14.46 18.09 -7.99
N ASN A 272 -13.74 18.39 -9.07
CA ASN A 272 -13.90 17.75 -10.37
C ASN A 272 -15.36 17.77 -10.85
N ASP A 273 -15.94 18.98 -10.91
CA ASP A 273 -17.35 19.27 -11.27
C ASP A 273 -18.43 18.58 -10.42
N SER A 274 -18.03 17.91 -9.34
CA SER A 274 -18.93 17.28 -8.39
C SER A 274 -19.00 18.10 -7.11
N GLU A 275 -20.22 18.40 -6.64
CA GLU A 275 -20.40 19.11 -5.39
C GLU A 275 -20.09 18.19 -4.19
N ILE A 276 -19.27 18.71 -3.28
CA ILE A 276 -18.87 18.09 -2.02
C ILE A 276 -19.47 18.86 -0.86
N TYR A 277 -20.25 18.18 -0.02
CA TYR A 277 -20.68 18.71 1.27
C TYR A 277 -19.59 18.52 2.32
N CYS A 278 -19.24 19.63 3.01
CA CYS A 278 -18.40 19.63 4.20
C CYS A 278 -19.29 19.56 5.43
N ILE A 279 -19.39 18.36 6.02
CA ILE A 279 -20.26 18.10 7.16
C ILE A 279 -19.40 18.00 8.42
N GLY A 280 -19.46 19.03 9.25
CA GLY A 280 -18.86 19.03 10.58
C GLY A 280 -19.49 17.99 11.48
N PHE A 281 -18.67 17.26 12.23
CA PHE A 281 -19.08 16.33 13.28
C PHE A 281 -18.33 16.60 14.59
N ASN A 282 -18.99 16.36 15.72
CA ASN A 282 -18.37 16.43 17.05
C ASN A 282 -18.92 15.33 17.95
N GLY A 283 -18.03 14.58 18.60
CA GLY A 283 -18.38 13.51 19.54
C GLY A 283 -17.19 13.03 20.37
N SER A 284 -17.42 12.02 21.22
CA SER A 284 -16.41 11.57 22.21
C SER A 284 -15.17 10.91 21.60
N ALA A 285 -15.25 10.45 20.33
CA ALA A 285 -14.14 9.87 19.60
C ALA A 285 -13.37 10.90 18.76
N GLY A 286 -13.81 12.16 18.71
CA GLY A 286 -13.16 13.21 17.94
C GLY A 286 -14.17 14.18 17.32
N GLU A 287 -13.62 15.20 16.68
CA GLU A 287 -14.34 16.21 15.93
C GLU A 287 -13.63 16.52 14.62
N GLY A 288 -14.37 16.97 13.62
CA GLY A 288 -13.81 17.14 12.28
C GLY A 288 -14.89 17.33 11.24
N GLN A 289 -14.56 17.03 9.98
CA GLN A 289 -15.43 17.16 8.83
C GLN A 289 -15.44 15.86 8.01
N LEU A 290 -16.63 15.47 7.57
CA LEU A 290 -16.83 14.51 6.48
C LEU A 290 -16.95 15.31 5.18
N HIS A 291 -16.19 14.92 4.17
CA HIS A 291 -16.29 15.44 2.81
C HIS A 291 -17.04 14.39 1.97
N VAL A 292 -18.25 14.73 1.54
CA VAL A 292 -19.17 13.77 0.93
C VAL A 292 -19.65 14.30 -0.42
N TYR A 293 -19.58 13.48 -1.47
CA TYR A 293 -20.21 13.77 -2.74
C TYR A 293 -21.73 13.89 -2.57
N SER A 294 -22.30 15.05 -2.91
CA SER A 294 -23.74 15.30 -2.70
C SER A 294 -24.63 14.44 -3.61
N SER A 295 -24.12 14.05 -4.78
CA SER A 295 -24.83 13.29 -5.81
C SER A 295 -25.01 11.81 -5.46
N ASP A 296 -23.97 11.15 -4.94
CA ASP A 296 -23.95 9.69 -4.75
C ASP A 296 -23.59 9.23 -3.33
N MET A 297 -23.43 10.18 -2.39
CA MET A 297 -23.14 9.91 -0.99
C MET A 297 -21.81 9.17 -0.74
N LYS A 298 -20.88 9.16 -1.69
CA LYS A 298 -19.52 8.64 -1.47
C LYS A 298 -18.73 9.55 -0.55
N LEU A 299 -17.94 8.95 0.34
CA LEU A 299 -17.02 9.64 1.23
C LEU A 299 -15.73 9.94 0.46
N LEU A 300 -15.44 11.20 0.22
CA LEU A 300 -14.16 11.62 -0.34
C LEU A 300 -13.06 11.55 0.72
N LYS A 301 -13.30 12.18 1.87
CA LYS A 301 -12.30 12.38 2.91
C LYS A 301 -12.92 12.60 4.29
N ILE A 302 -12.16 12.28 5.34
CA ILE A 302 -12.43 12.65 6.72
C ILE A 302 -11.23 13.43 7.24
N ASP A 303 -11.42 14.69 7.62
CA ASP A 303 -10.41 15.50 8.32
C ASP A 303 -10.84 15.67 9.77
N CYS A 304 -10.01 15.27 10.73
CA CYS A 304 -10.43 15.31 12.13
C CYS A 304 -9.30 15.44 13.14
N ILE A 305 -9.65 15.86 14.34
CA ILE A 305 -8.86 15.69 15.55
C ILE A 305 -9.50 14.55 16.34
N THR A 306 -8.73 13.50 16.61
CA THR A 306 -9.21 12.33 17.35
C THR A 306 -8.28 11.97 18.50
N ASN A 307 -8.88 11.61 19.63
CA ASN A 307 -8.19 11.01 20.78
C ASN A 307 -8.03 9.49 20.65
N LYS A 308 -8.30 8.94 19.45
CA LYS A 308 -8.28 7.50 19.14
C LYS A 308 -7.12 7.10 18.24
N TYR A 309 -6.13 7.95 18.04
CA TYR A 309 -4.91 7.54 17.33
C TYR A 309 -3.98 6.78 18.27
N TRP A 310 -3.52 5.57 17.90
CA TRP A 310 -2.58 4.79 18.71
C TRP A 310 -1.14 5.24 18.43
N SER A 311 -0.39 5.58 19.48
CA SER A 311 1.02 5.94 19.36
C SER A 311 1.90 4.86 19.96
N ASN A 312 2.82 4.30 19.17
CA ASN A 312 3.82 3.37 19.68
C ASN A 312 4.85 4.05 20.58
N ALA A 313 5.25 5.28 20.23
CA ALA A 313 6.17 6.10 21.05
C ALA A 313 5.67 6.35 22.48
N PHE A 314 4.35 6.39 22.69
CA PHE A 314 3.75 6.61 24.02
C PHE A 314 2.99 5.39 24.55
N HIS A 315 2.91 4.32 23.76
CA HIS A 315 2.11 3.11 24.01
C HIS A 315 0.69 3.38 24.52
N LYS A 316 0.03 4.38 23.94
CA LYS A 316 -1.33 4.77 24.30
C LYS A 316 -1.99 5.56 23.19
N ARG A 317 -3.30 5.77 23.34
CA ARG A 317 -4.04 6.68 22.47
C ARG A 317 -3.65 8.13 22.74
N VAL A 318 -3.48 8.91 21.69
CA VAL A 318 -3.13 10.34 21.73
C VAL A 318 -4.10 11.17 20.90
N ASN A 319 -4.12 12.48 21.15
CA ASN A 319 -4.82 13.42 20.28
C ASN A 319 -3.96 13.64 19.03
N ALA A 320 -4.50 13.31 17.86
CA ALA A 320 -3.84 13.50 16.58
C ALA A 320 -4.79 14.18 15.58
N ASN A 321 -4.22 15.01 14.71
CA ASN A 321 -4.87 15.41 13.47
C ASN A 321 -4.75 14.23 12.51
N VAL A 322 -5.88 13.77 11.98
CA VAL A 322 -5.95 12.62 11.09
C VAL A 322 -6.79 12.99 9.87
N THR A 323 -6.21 12.79 8.69
CA THR A 323 -6.89 12.85 7.41
C THR A 323 -6.98 11.43 6.85
N ILE A 324 -8.17 10.99 6.45
CA ILE A 324 -8.42 9.69 5.80
C ILE A 324 -9.07 9.96 4.47
N GLU A 325 -8.47 9.50 3.38
CA GLU A 325 -9.03 9.62 2.03
C GLU A 325 -9.45 8.25 1.49
N PHE A 326 -10.45 8.23 0.62
CA PHE A 326 -10.98 7.00 0.04
C PHE A 326 -10.92 7.02 -1.49
N ASN A 327 -10.57 5.87 -2.05
CA ASN A 327 -10.68 5.58 -3.47
C ASN A 327 -11.86 4.65 -3.70
N TYR A 328 -12.50 4.79 -4.85
CA TYR A 328 -13.59 3.93 -5.26
C TYR A 328 -13.21 3.14 -6.49
N PHE A 329 -13.25 1.82 -6.34
CA PHE A 329 -13.15 0.90 -7.46
C PHE A 329 -14.56 0.36 -7.71
N ASP A 330 -15.13 0.80 -8.83
CA ASP A 330 -16.57 0.77 -9.13
C ASP A 330 -17.39 1.55 -8.07
N SER A 331 -17.94 0.86 -7.08
CA SER A 331 -18.65 1.46 -5.93
C SER A 331 -18.07 1.03 -4.59
N THR A 332 -17.03 0.20 -4.59
CA THR A 332 -16.41 -0.32 -3.37
C THR A 332 -15.37 0.68 -2.86
N PRO A 333 -15.54 1.24 -1.63
CA PRO A 333 -14.54 2.10 -1.03
C PRO A 333 -13.33 1.31 -0.55
N PHE A 334 -12.14 1.81 -0.87
CA PHE A 334 -10.87 1.38 -0.31
C PHE A 334 -10.13 2.60 0.25
N ILE A 335 -9.24 2.36 1.20
CA ILE A 335 -8.40 3.41 1.77
C ILE A 335 -7.44 3.93 0.69
N ALA A 336 -7.44 5.24 0.45
CA ALA A 336 -6.50 5.89 -0.47
C ALA A 336 -5.24 6.31 0.28
N SER A 337 -5.43 7.03 1.38
CA SER A 337 -4.36 7.54 2.22
C SER A 337 -4.84 7.71 3.66
N VAL A 338 -3.90 7.72 4.58
CA VAL A 338 -4.10 8.20 5.94
C VAL A 338 -2.89 9.02 6.34
N ASP A 339 -3.11 10.27 6.70
CA ASP A 339 -2.11 11.18 7.23
C ASP A 339 -2.44 11.46 8.69
N ALA A 340 -1.49 11.19 9.59
CA ALA A 340 -1.65 11.43 11.01
C ALA A 340 -0.49 12.25 11.56
N HIS A 341 -0.83 13.30 12.31
CA HIS A 341 0.13 14.21 12.93
C HIS A 341 -0.25 14.51 14.38
N PHE A 342 0.70 14.42 15.30
CA PHE A 342 0.48 14.87 16.67
C PHE A 342 1.72 15.55 17.26
N ASN A 343 1.48 16.40 18.25
CA ASN A 343 2.51 16.99 19.09
C ASN A 343 2.23 16.59 20.55
N LYS A 344 3.20 15.98 21.22
CA LYS A 344 3.07 15.55 22.62
C LYS A 344 4.41 15.45 23.30
N ASP A 345 4.52 16.01 24.51
CA ASP A 345 5.72 15.92 25.37
C ASP A 345 7.03 16.28 24.62
N GLY A 346 6.97 17.25 23.71
CA GLY A 346 8.11 17.69 22.88
C GLY A 346 8.39 16.84 21.63
N LEU A 347 7.62 15.76 21.41
CA LEU A 347 7.63 14.97 20.18
C LEU A 347 6.65 15.55 19.16
N SER A 348 7.16 15.97 18.00
CA SER A 348 6.38 16.18 16.79
C SER A 348 6.45 14.92 15.95
N TYR A 349 5.32 14.27 15.71
CA TYR A 349 5.26 12.98 15.03
C TYR A 349 4.35 13.05 13.81
N SER A 350 4.77 12.40 12.72
CA SER A 350 4.05 12.32 11.45
C SER A 350 4.06 10.89 10.93
N ASN A 351 2.92 10.40 10.47
CA ASN A 351 2.77 9.07 9.88
C ASN A 351 1.81 9.13 8.69
N ARG A 352 2.33 8.79 7.51
CA ARG A 352 1.60 8.78 6.25
C ARG A 352 1.55 7.37 5.68
N TYR A 353 0.34 6.93 5.38
CA TYR A 353 0.04 5.73 4.61
C TYR A 353 -0.56 6.15 3.26
N LYS A 354 -0.13 5.54 2.16
CA LYS A 354 -0.71 5.76 0.82
C LYS A 354 -0.83 4.45 0.06
N THR A 355 -2.02 4.11 -0.40
CA THR A 355 -2.25 2.97 -1.31
C THR A 355 -1.67 3.27 -2.69
N LEU A 356 -0.91 2.32 -3.24
CA LEU A 356 -0.32 2.38 -4.58
C LEU A 356 -1.12 1.51 -5.55
N THR A 357 -1.41 0.28 -5.14
CA THR A 357 -2.17 -0.70 -5.93
C THR A 357 -3.11 -1.47 -5.01
N GLN A 358 -4.39 -1.51 -5.34
CA GLN A 358 -5.39 -2.28 -4.60
C GLN A 358 -5.68 -3.60 -5.31
N LYS A 359 -5.61 -4.71 -4.57
CA LYS A 359 -6.12 -6.02 -5.02
C LYS A 359 -7.51 -6.25 -4.41
N PHE A 360 -8.47 -6.65 -5.24
CA PHE A 360 -9.85 -6.93 -4.83
C PHE A 360 -10.15 -8.43 -4.70
N ASN A 361 -9.16 -9.33 -4.73
CA ASN A 361 -9.40 -10.77 -4.52
C ASN A 361 -9.44 -11.11 -3.03
N ASN A 362 -10.20 -12.16 -2.71
CA ASN A 362 -10.25 -12.73 -1.36
C ASN A 362 -9.10 -13.71 -1.17
N PHE A 363 -8.54 -13.77 0.03
CA PHE A 363 -7.63 -14.82 0.48
C PHE A 363 -8.08 -15.30 1.86
N GLN A 364 -7.66 -16.49 2.26
CA GLN A 364 -7.94 -17.01 3.59
C GLN A 364 -6.65 -17.07 4.40
N LEU A 365 -6.79 -16.77 5.70
CA LEU A 365 -5.75 -16.99 6.69
C LEU A 365 -6.22 -18.09 7.63
N THR A 366 -5.33 -19.03 7.91
CA THR A 366 -5.42 -19.88 9.10
C THR A 366 -5.22 -19.03 10.36
N SER A 367 -5.66 -19.54 11.52
CA SER A 367 -5.43 -18.87 12.81
C SER A 367 -3.93 -18.60 13.03
N ASP A 368 -3.07 -19.58 12.72
CA ASP A 368 -1.62 -19.43 12.88
C ASP A 368 -1.05 -18.34 11.96
N GLU A 369 -1.49 -18.26 10.70
CA GLU A 369 -1.14 -17.15 9.81
C GLU A 369 -1.64 -15.80 10.35
N TYR A 370 -2.89 -15.72 10.84
CA TYR A 370 -3.43 -14.49 11.40
C TYR A 370 -2.61 -13.96 12.59
N TRP A 371 -2.28 -14.85 13.54
CA TRP A 371 -1.53 -14.50 14.74
C TRP A 371 -0.07 -14.20 14.42
N SER A 372 0.56 -15.00 13.56
CA SER A 372 1.92 -14.75 13.12
C SER A 372 2.10 -13.38 12.45
N MET A 373 1.09 -12.96 11.70
CA MET A 373 1.01 -11.63 11.09
C MET A 373 0.88 -10.49 12.11
N ASN A 374 0.33 -10.72 13.32
CA ASN A 374 0.38 -9.73 14.40
C ASN A 374 1.81 -9.55 14.92
N ASP A 375 2.55 -10.64 15.10
CA ASP A 375 3.91 -10.59 15.62
C ASP A 375 4.87 -9.92 14.62
N TYR A 376 4.68 -10.16 13.32
CA TYR A 376 5.48 -9.50 12.28
C TYR A 376 5.33 -7.98 12.29
N GLU A 377 4.13 -7.46 12.58
CA GLU A 377 3.89 -6.01 12.66
C GLU A 377 4.75 -5.35 13.76
N ILE A 378 4.96 -6.06 14.88
CA ILE A 378 5.72 -5.56 16.03
C ILE A 378 7.22 -5.51 15.72
N ASN A 379 7.73 -6.53 15.03
CA ASN A 379 9.13 -6.66 14.66
C ASN A 379 9.26 -7.11 13.19
N PRO A 380 9.18 -6.16 12.23
CA PRO A 380 9.25 -6.49 10.81
C PRO A 380 10.67 -6.83 10.35
N PHE A 381 10.79 -7.62 9.28
CA PHE A 381 12.06 -7.85 8.62
C PHE A 381 12.42 -6.63 7.77
N ILE A 382 13.60 -6.06 8.02
CA ILE A 382 14.08 -4.89 7.31
C ILE A 382 14.91 -5.34 6.13
N GLN A 383 14.38 -5.10 4.94
CA GLN A 383 15.05 -5.34 3.67
C GLN A 383 14.98 -4.07 2.82
N TYR A 384 16.00 -3.82 2.03
CA TYR A 384 16.04 -2.73 1.08
C TYR A 384 16.48 -3.22 -0.30
N ASP A 385 15.67 -2.92 -1.33
CA ASP A 385 15.99 -3.10 -2.74
C ASP A 385 15.68 -1.80 -3.52
N PRO A 386 16.69 -1.06 -4.01
CA PRO A 386 16.49 0.21 -4.71
C PRO A 386 15.70 0.07 -6.02
N MET A 387 15.67 -1.11 -6.66
CA MET A 387 14.89 -1.31 -7.88
C MET A 387 13.39 -1.30 -7.60
N GLY A 388 12.96 -1.93 -6.50
CA GLY A 388 11.57 -1.87 -6.04
C GLY A 388 11.07 -0.43 -5.84
N TRP A 389 11.90 0.47 -5.30
CA TRP A 389 11.52 1.88 -5.11
C TRP A 389 11.34 2.64 -6.42
N LYS A 390 12.21 2.39 -7.40
CA LYS A 390 12.12 3.00 -8.75
C LYS A 390 10.88 2.52 -9.49
N LEU A 391 10.40 1.32 -9.22
CA LEU A 391 9.27 0.73 -9.93
C LEU A 391 7.95 1.49 -9.66
N TYR A 392 7.73 1.94 -8.42
CA TYR A 392 6.51 2.63 -7.98
C TYR A 392 6.56 4.17 -8.07
N ASN A 393 7.61 4.74 -8.67
CA ASN A 393 7.80 6.19 -8.81
C ASN A 393 7.59 6.95 -7.47
N ILE A 394 8.06 6.40 -6.34
CA ILE A 394 7.87 7.04 -5.04
C ILE A 394 8.69 8.33 -5.01
N VAL A 395 7.99 9.47 -4.91
CA VAL A 395 8.60 10.79 -4.80
C VAL A 395 9.31 10.91 -3.45
N HIS A 396 10.57 11.32 -3.48
CA HIS A 396 11.34 11.58 -2.26
C HIS A 396 10.73 12.71 -1.43
N SER A 397 10.89 12.64 -0.11
CA SER A 397 10.46 13.71 0.79
C SER A 397 11.19 15.03 0.48
N LEU A 398 10.46 16.15 0.48
CA LEU A 398 11.04 17.48 0.23
C LEU A 398 12.18 17.84 1.20
N ASN A 399 12.13 17.29 2.42
CA ASN A 399 13.11 17.56 3.49
C ASN A 399 14.18 16.46 3.62
N ARG A 400 14.34 15.60 2.62
CA ARG A 400 15.22 14.41 2.69
C ARG A 400 16.65 14.74 3.15
N GLN A 401 17.25 15.79 2.59
CA GLN A 401 18.60 16.21 2.97
C GLN A 401 18.71 16.58 4.45
N THR A 402 17.73 17.34 4.97
CA THR A 402 17.66 17.70 6.39
C THR A 402 17.48 16.47 7.26
N ILE A 403 16.57 15.55 6.89
CA ILE A 403 16.32 14.32 7.66
C ILE A 403 17.61 13.50 7.77
N TYR A 404 18.34 13.35 6.68
CA TYR A 404 19.55 12.53 6.63
C TYR A 404 20.69 13.16 7.43
N SER A 405 20.89 14.48 7.28
CA SER A 405 21.87 15.22 8.07
C SER A 405 21.58 15.14 9.57
N ASP A 406 20.32 15.35 9.98
CA ASP A 406 19.91 15.26 11.38
C ASP A 406 20.12 13.85 11.99
N LEU A 407 20.07 12.81 11.15
CA LEU A 407 20.20 11.40 11.53
C LEU A 407 21.60 10.82 11.25
N GLY A 408 22.58 11.66 10.91
CA GLY A 408 23.99 11.27 10.74
C GLY A 408 24.27 10.44 9.49
N ILE A 409 23.46 10.59 8.45
CA ILE A 409 23.74 10.07 7.11
C ILE A 409 24.42 11.16 6.30
N ASP A 410 25.74 11.18 6.42
CA ASP A 410 26.62 12.02 5.61
C ASP A 410 27.02 11.19 4.36
N PHE A 411 26.44 11.52 3.20
CA PHE A 411 26.86 11.15 1.82
C PHE A 411 26.17 10.03 1.01
N TYR A 412 26.38 10.18 -0.30
CA TYR A 412 25.94 9.41 -1.48
C TYR A 412 26.89 8.23 -1.81
N PRO A 413 26.41 7.14 -2.44
CA PRO A 413 25.01 6.88 -2.75
C PRO A 413 24.25 6.49 -1.49
N GLU A 414 23.11 7.15 -1.33
CA GLU A 414 22.23 7.05 -0.17
C GLU A 414 21.74 5.62 0.07
N ASP A 415 21.60 4.88 -1.02
CA ASP A 415 21.20 3.48 -1.06
C ASP A 415 22.24 2.58 -0.39
N GLU A 416 23.53 2.96 -0.37
CA GLU A 416 24.60 2.12 0.21
C GLU A 416 24.38 1.89 1.70
N TYR A 417 23.95 2.91 2.45
CA TYR A 417 23.63 2.75 3.86
C TYR A 417 22.50 1.73 4.04
N PHE A 418 21.42 1.82 3.27
CA PHE A 418 20.28 0.91 3.40
C PHE A 418 20.59 -0.50 2.90
N ILE A 419 21.37 -0.65 1.82
CA ILE A 419 21.86 -1.93 1.33
C ILE A 419 22.73 -2.62 2.39
N LYS A 420 23.68 -1.89 2.98
CA LYS A 420 24.56 -2.42 4.04
C LYS A 420 23.77 -2.81 5.30
N ASN A 421 22.67 -2.13 5.56
CA ASN A 421 21.77 -2.37 6.68
C ASN A 421 20.47 -3.10 6.24
N SER A 422 20.54 -3.92 5.19
CA SER A 422 19.43 -4.78 4.74
C SER A 422 19.60 -6.20 5.29
N GLY A 423 18.52 -6.91 5.56
CA GLY A 423 18.52 -8.33 5.89
C GLY A 423 18.50 -8.68 7.39
N TYR A 424 18.01 -7.78 8.24
CA TYR A 424 17.85 -8.04 9.69
C TYR A 424 16.44 -7.74 10.18
N TRP A 425 16.05 -8.36 11.30
CA TRP A 425 14.84 -8.00 12.04
C TRP A 425 15.02 -6.68 12.75
N PHE A 426 13.99 -5.82 12.72
CA PHE A 426 14.01 -4.50 13.36
C PHE A 426 14.54 -4.56 14.81
N HIS A 427 14.19 -5.63 15.54
CA HIS A 427 14.84 -6.06 16.78
C HIS A 427 15.58 -7.39 16.58
N SER A 428 16.91 -7.36 16.72
CA SER A 428 17.79 -8.52 16.46
C SER A 428 17.73 -9.63 17.50
N GLN A 429 17.14 -9.39 18.68
CA GLN A 429 17.09 -10.37 19.78
C GLN A 429 15.83 -11.26 19.76
N GLU A 430 14.87 -10.97 18.90
CA GLU A 430 13.63 -11.74 18.82
C GLU A 430 13.68 -12.73 17.64
N LYS A 431 12.92 -13.83 17.76
CA LYS A 431 12.78 -14.78 16.66
C LYS A 431 11.89 -14.16 15.60
N GLY A 432 12.40 -14.13 14.36
CA GLY A 432 11.64 -13.76 13.19
C GLY A 432 10.38 -14.59 13.00
N ASN A 433 9.37 -14.00 12.35
CA ASN A 433 8.15 -14.72 12.04
C ASN A 433 8.16 -15.28 10.60
N GLU A 434 8.72 -16.49 10.45
CA GLU A 434 8.82 -17.17 9.15
C GLU A 434 7.44 -17.51 8.56
N VAL A 435 6.44 -17.85 9.39
CA VAL A 435 5.07 -18.14 8.93
C VAL A 435 4.47 -16.90 8.28
N ALA A 436 4.55 -15.76 8.95
CA ALA A 436 4.07 -14.50 8.41
C ALA A 436 4.81 -14.12 7.13
N ARG A 437 6.15 -14.25 7.10
CA ARG A 437 6.95 -13.92 5.92
C ARG A 437 6.57 -14.80 4.72
N ASN A 438 6.45 -16.11 4.91
CA ASN A 438 6.03 -17.02 3.85
C ASN A 438 4.62 -16.69 3.35
N LYS A 439 3.70 -16.32 4.26
CA LYS A 439 2.36 -15.90 3.86
C LYS A 439 2.37 -14.60 3.07
N ILE A 440 3.18 -13.62 3.45
CA ILE A 440 3.31 -12.37 2.70
C ILE A 440 3.89 -12.67 1.30
N GLU A 441 4.91 -13.52 1.19
CA GLU A 441 5.44 -13.96 -0.11
C GLU A 441 4.39 -14.68 -0.97
N GLU A 442 3.51 -15.50 -0.37
CA GLU A 442 2.37 -16.08 -1.08
C GLU A 442 1.40 -14.98 -1.57
N LEU A 443 1.00 -14.05 -0.70
CA LEU A 443 0.10 -12.95 -1.04
C LEU A 443 0.69 -12.03 -2.12
N LYS A 444 2.02 -11.90 -2.17
CA LYS A 444 2.74 -11.15 -3.22
C LYS A 444 2.53 -11.72 -4.60
N THR A 445 2.49 -13.05 -4.74
CA THR A 445 2.21 -13.71 -6.02
C THR A 445 0.83 -13.40 -6.56
N GLN A 446 -0.05 -12.82 -5.75
CA GLN A 446 -1.36 -12.39 -6.20
C GLN A 446 -1.33 -11.06 -6.95
N PHE A 447 -0.27 -10.25 -6.90
CA PHE A 447 -0.20 -8.96 -7.60
C PHE A 447 0.34 -9.06 -9.02
#